data_AF-A0A847HMK2-F1
#
_entry.id   AF-A0A847HMK2-F1
#
_cell.length_a   1.000
_cell.length_b   1.000
_cell.length_c   1.000
_cell.angle_alpha   90.00
_cell.angle_beta   90.00
_cell.angle_gamma   90.00
#
_symmetry.space_group_name_H-M   'P 1'
#
loop_
_entity.id
_entity.type
_entity.pdbx_description
1 polymer ?
#
loop_
_entity_poly.entity_id
_entity_poly.type
_entity_poly.pdbx_seq_one_letter_code
_entity_poly.pdbx_strand_id
1 'polypeptide(L)'
;MSSRCGVSLVEILVALVIMALAILPAIGAFSTSYGTATRQIEQETALKLGEAVVNVLLTVNYDKLLSGNLGTVPLNIQTPSGDFKGSLEFSGTTASSTSVAIGRATYSVSAWVNRVFQAQNIEAPHNDALVFEFRNFDLPPGPPPPPPPPPAPPAPVATYSCFDDLVCIKVRVDYGQREAVDLETFRADMSR
;
A
#
# COMPACT_ATOMS: atom_id res chain seq x y z
N MET A 1 49.68 30.73 -46.24
CA MET A 1 48.91 31.80 -45.59
C MET A 1 47.53 31.24 -45.27
N SER A 2 47.24 31.03 -43.99
CA SER A 2 45.97 30.43 -43.55
C SER A 2 44.90 31.52 -43.50
N SER A 3 43.93 31.46 -44.41
CA SER A 3 42.81 32.40 -44.44
C SER A 3 41.92 32.11 -43.23
N ARG A 4 41.83 33.05 -42.29
CA ARG A 4 40.91 32.94 -41.16
C ARG A 4 39.49 33.17 -41.68
N CYS A 5 38.75 32.10 -41.98
CA CYS A 5 37.31 32.19 -42.20
C CYS A 5 36.63 32.61 -40.89
N GLY A 6 36.14 33.85 -40.85
CA GLY A 6 35.32 34.34 -39.74
C GLY A 6 33.95 33.65 -39.77
N VAL A 7 33.44 33.31 -38.60
CA VAL A 7 32.10 32.75 -38.44
C VAL A 7 31.07 33.80 -38.85
N SER A 8 30.21 33.48 -39.81
CA SER A 8 29.16 34.38 -40.28
C SER A 8 28.03 34.48 -39.25
N LEU A 9 27.33 35.61 -39.23
CA LEU A 9 26.17 35.82 -38.36
C LEU A 9 25.09 34.75 -38.57
N VAL A 10 24.95 34.27 -39.82
CA VAL A 10 24.02 33.19 -40.17
C VAL A 10 24.41 31.87 -39.50
N GLU A 11 25.70 31.51 -39.47
CA GLU A 11 26.17 30.30 -38.79
C GLU A 11 25.96 30.37 -37.28
N ILE A 12 26.16 31.54 -36.66
CA ILE A 12 25.87 31.76 -35.24
C ILE A 12 24.38 31.58 -34.96
N LEU A 13 23.52 32.17 -35.79
CA LEU A 13 22.07 32.13 -35.62
C LEU A 13 21.52 30.72 -35.82
N VAL A 14 22.02 29.99 -36.83
CA VAL A 14 21.69 28.58 -37.07
C VAL A 14 22.17 27.71 -35.92
N ALA A 15 23.39 27.90 -35.42
CA ALA A 15 23.89 27.15 -34.26
C ALA A 15 23.02 27.38 -33.01
N LEU A 16 22.57 28.61 -32.78
CA LEU A 16 21.72 28.97 -31.63
C LEU A 16 20.32 28.35 -31.75
N VAL A 17 19.75 28.34 -32.95
CA VAL A 17 18.45 27.68 -33.23
C VAL A 17 18.56 26.16 -33.06
N ILE A 18 19.63 25.53 -33.58
CA ILE A 18 19.87 24.09 -33.39
C ILE A 18 20.05 23.76 -31.90
N MET A 19 20.79 24.59 -31.17
CA MET A 19 20.99 24.40 -29.74
C MET A 19 19.67 24.53 -28.96
N ALA A 20 18.83 25.51 -29.30
CA ALA A 20 17.51 25.68 -28.69
C ALA A 20 16.56 24.50 -29.00
N LEU A 21 16.54 24.04 -30.25
CA LEU A 21 15.75 22.88 -30.68
C LEU A 21 16.19 21.58 -29.99
N ALA A 22 17.48 21.45 -29.66
CA ALA A 22 18.00 20.28 -28.94
C ALA A 22 17.72 20.34 -27.43
N ILE A 23 17.81 21.53 -26.81
CA ILE A 23 17.71 21.70 -25.35
C ILE A 23 16.24 21.70 -24.87
N LEU A 24 15.33 22.33 -25.61
CA LEU A 24 13.92 22.46 -25.19
C LEU A 24 13.22 21.10 -24.96
N PRO A 25 13.33 20.10 -25.86
CA PRO A 25 12.77 18.77 -25.63
C PRO A 25 13.41 18.06 -24.44
N ALA A 26 14.72 18.25 -24.22
CA ALA A 26 15.43 17.65 -23.10
C ALA A 26 14.94 18.20 -21.76
N ILE A 27 14.73 19.51 -21.63
CA ILE A 27 14.14 20.13 -20.42
C ILE A 27 12.75 19.54 -20.15
N GLY A 28 11.93 19.39 -21.19
CA GLY A 28 10.62 18.76 -21.09
C GLY A 28 10.70 17.34 -20.53
N ALA A 29 11.54 16.49 -21.12
CA ALA A 29 11.74 15.11 -20.70
C ALA A 29 12.31 14.96 -19.27
N PHE A 30 13.25 15.84 -18.88
CA PHE A 30 13.75 15.86 -17.51
C PHE A 30 12.65 16.27 -16.53
N SER A 31 11.84 17.28 -16.85
CA SER A 31 10.76 17.73 -15.96
C SER A 31 9.73 16.63 -15.67
N THR A 32 9.35 15.85 -16.68
CA THR A 32 8.44 14.71 -16.52
C THR A 32 9.10 13.59 -15.74
N SER A 33 10.37 13.28 -16.00
CA SER A 33 11.13 12.27 -15.24
C SER A 33 11.28 12.64 -13.76
N TYR A 34 11.58 13.90 -13.43
CA TYR A 34 11.61 14.38 -12.05
C TYR A 34 10.22 14.30 -11.40
N GLY A 35 9.16 14.60 -12.16
CA GLY A 35 7.78 14.47 -11.70
C GLY A 35 7.37 13.03 -11.38
N THR A 36 7.79 12.05 -12.18
CA THR A 36 7.50 10.63 -11.93
C THR A 36 8.33 10.07 -10.79
N ALA A 37 9.62 10.39 -10.73
CA ALA A 37 10.51 9.93 -9.66
C ALA A 37 10.06 10.45 -8.28
N THR A 38 9.71 11.73 -8.19
CA THR A 38 9.18 12.32 -6.93
C THR A 38 7.85 11.67 -6.53
N ARG A 39 6.98 11.37 -7.51
CA ARG A 39 5.73 10.66 -7.24
C ARG A 39 5.95 9.27 -6.66
N GLN A 40 6.89 8.53 -7.24
CA GLN A 40 7.22 7.18 -6.81
C GLN A 40 7.80 7.17 -5.40
N ILE A 41 8.70 8.08 -5.08
CA ILE A 41 9.30 8.20 -3.73
C ILE A 41 8.23 8.52 -2.68
N GLU A 42 7.28 9.41 -2.99
CA GLU A 42 6.22 9.77 -2.06
C GLU A 42 5.28 8.59 -1.78
N GLN A 43 4.94 7.82 -2.81
CA GLN A 43 4.14 6.59 -2.68
C GLN A 43 4.90 5.51 -1.90
N GLU A 44 6.19 5.32 -2.17
CA GLU A 44 7.04 4.38 -1.44
C GLU A 44 7.13 4.75 0.05
N THR A 45 7.22 6.05 0.36
CA THR A 45 7.19 6.55 1.73
C THR A 45 5.85 6.25 2.41
N ALA A 46 4.73 6.49 1.70
CA ALA A 46 3.39 6.14 2.21
C ALA A 46 3.24 4.64 2.48
N LEU A 47 3.77 3.79 1.60
CA LEU A 47 3.74 2.34 1.76
C LEU A 47 4.54 1.89 2.99
N LYS A 48 5.76 2.41 3.16
CA LYS A 48 6.61 2.11 4.34
C LYS A 48 5.96 2.57 5.65
N LEU A 49 5.32 3.74 5.65
CA LEU A 49 4.56 4.22 6.80
C LEU A 49 3.41 3.28 7.13
N GLY A 50 2.64 2.87 6.12
CA GLY A 50 1.53 1.95 6.30
C GLY A 50 1.99 0.59 6.84
N GLU A 51 3.06 0.03 6.28
CA GLU A 51 3.65 -1.23 6.75
C GLU A 51 4.16 -1.13 8.19
N ALA A 52 4.85 -0.03 8.53
CA ALA A 52 5.32 0.19 9.89
C ALA A 52 4.16 0.30 10.88
N VAL A 53 3.06 0.97 10.51
CA VAL A 53 1.85 1.03 11.35
C VAL A 53 1.22 -0.34 11.50
N VAL A 54 1.10 -1.12 10.41
CA VAL A 54 0.62 -2.50 10.48
C VAL A 54 1.47 -3.32 11.45
N ASN A 55 2.80 -3.24 11.35
CA ASN A 55 3.71 -3.94 12.26
C ASN A 55 3.51 -3.52 13.72
N VAL A 56 3.35 -2.22 13.99
CA VAL A 56 3.01 -1.75 15.34
C VAL A 56 1.69 -2.36 15.80
N LEU A 57 0.63 -2.35 14.98
CA LEU A 57 -0.68 -2.92 15.33
C LEU A 57 -0.66 -4.44 15.55
N LEU A 58 0.22 -5.16 14.84
CA LEU A 58 0.45 -6.58 15.06
C LEU A 58 1.15 -6.87 16.39
N THR A 59 1.92 -5.92 16.93
CA THR A 59 2.62 -6.10 18.23
C THR A 59 1.78 -5.74 19.45
N VAL A 60 0.67 -5.00 19.29
CA VAL A 60 -0.12 -4.55 20.44
C VAL A 60 -0.91 -5.71 21.05
N ASN A 61 -1.30 -5.57 22.32
CA ASN A 61 -2.11 -6.58 23.00
C ASN A 61 -3.44 -6.82 22.26
N TYR A 62 -3.74 -8.09 22.00
CA TYR A 62 -4.86 -8.52 21.18
C TYR A 62 -6.22 -8.18 21.81
N ASP A 63 -6.38 -8.39 23.11
CA ASP A 63 -7.65 -8.12 23.82
C ASP A 63 -7.99 -6.62 23.81
N LYS A 64 -6.97 -5.76 23.92
CA LYS A 64 -7.14 -4.30 23.81
C LYS A 64 -7.47 -3.87 22.39
N LEU A 65 -6.91 -4.55 21.39
CA LEU A 65 -7.20 -4.32 19.98
C LEU A 65 -8.65 -4.71 19.64
N LEU A 66 -9.12 -5.85 20.14
CA LEU A 66 -10.50 -6.32 19.99
C LEU A 66 -11.51 -5.42 20.71
N SER A 67 -11.20 -4.98 21.93
CA SER A 67 -12.08 -4.13 22.73
C SER A 67 -12.03 -2.65 22.34
N GLY A 68 -11.11 -2.25 21.45
CA GLY A 68 -10.93 -0.85 21.05
C GLY A 68 -10.36 0.05 22.15
N ASN A 69 -9.79 -0.53 23.21
CA ASN A 69 -9.29 0.19 24.39
C ASN A 69 -7.77 0.43 24.34
N LEU A 70 -7.25 0.68 23.14
CA LEU A 70 -5.82 0.93 22.90
C LEU A 70 -5.37 2.34 23.32
N GLY A 71 -6.30 3.30 23.34
CA GLY A 71 -5.98 4.71 23.64
C GLY A 71 -5.02 5.29 22.59
N THR A 72 -3.86 5.77 23.03
CA THR A 72 -2.86 6.40 22.15
C THR A 72 -1.68 5.47 21.92
N VAL A 73 -1.42 5.10 20.67
CA VAL A 73 -0.27 4.30 20.28
C VAL A 73 0.80 5.21 19.67
N PRO A 74 2.01 5.32 20.25
CA PRO A 74 3.06 6.15 19.68
C PRO A 74 3.57 5.55 18.36
N LEU A 75 3.71 6.40 17.34
CA LEU A 75 4.32 6.08 16.06
C LEU A 75 5.68 6.77 15.99
N ASN A 76 6.75 5.97 16.12
CA ASN A 76 8.11 6.43 15.91
C ASN A 76 8.68 5.66 14.72
N ILE A 77 8.41 6.16 13.52
CA ILE A 77 8.74 5.47 12.26
C ILE A 77 9.86 6.23 11.57
N GLN A 78 10.99 5.57 11.33
CA GLN A 78 12.07 6.14 10.54
C GLN A 78 11.82 5.86 9.06
N THR A 79 11.79 6.92 8.25
CA THR A 79 11.72 6.79 6.79
C THR A 79 13.02 7.34 6.18
N PRO A 80 13.38 6.94 4.94
CA PRO A 80 14.58 7.46 4.27
C PRO A 80 14.59 8.98 4.09
N SER A 81 13.42 9.61 4.14
CA SER A 81 13.17 11.03 3.89
C SER A 81 12.91 11.83 5.18
N GLY A 82 12.86 11.19 6.35
CA GLY A 82 12.69 11.82 7.65
C GLY A 82 12.03 10.93 8.71
N ASP A 83 11.98 11.41 9.95
CA ASP A 83 11.27 10.72 11.04
C ASP A 83 9.78 11.10 11.03
N PHE A 84 8.90 10.10 11.04
CA PHE A 84 7.50 10.28 11.43
C PHE A 84 7.39 10.16 12.94
N LYS A 85 7.14 11.30 13.60
CA LYS A 85 6.88 11.39 15.04
C LYS A 85 5.43 11.81 15.23
N GLY A 86 4.58 10.85 15.54
CA GLY A 86 3.17 11.09 15.79
C GLY A 86 2.60 10.03 16.71
N SER A 87 1.31 10.09 16.92
CA SER A 87 0.58 9.04 17.62
C SER A 87 -0.66 8.67 16.82
N LEU A 88 -1.04 7.40 16.94
CA LEU A 88 -2.31 6.89 16.45
C LEU A 88 -3.30 6.91 17.63
N GLU A 89 -4.33 7.74 17.53
CA GLU A 89 -5.35 7.87 18.56
C GLU A 89 -6.54 6.99 18.21
N PHE A 90 -6.83 6.00 19.05
CA PHE A 90 -7.96 5.10 18.89
C PHE A 90 -9.23 5.68 19.52
N SER A 91 -10.30 5.66 18.75
CA SER A 91 -11.68 5.84 19.20
C SER A 91 -12.44 4.54 18.89
N GLY A 92 -12.49 3.64 19.87
CA GLY A 92 -12.96 2.27 19.67
C GLY A 92 -12.03 1.51 18.73
N THR A 93 -12.59 0.91 17.67
CA THR A 93 -11.81 0.12 16.70
C THR A 93 -11.24 0.94 15.54
N THR A 94 -11.50 2.24 15.50
CA THR A 94 -10.97 3.15 14.48
C THR A 94 -9.89 4.02 15.10
N ALA A 95 -8.86 4.36 14.33
CA ALA A 95 -7.80 5.23 14.78
C ALA A 95 -7.35 6.19 13.69
N SER A 96 -6.87 7.35 14.09
CA SER A 96 -6.32 8.36 13.17
C SER A 96 -5.09 9.00 13.77
N SER A 97 -4.15 9.38 12.91
CA SER A 97 -2.96 10.15 13.30
C SER A 97 -3.07 11.60 12.86
N THR A 98 -2.33 12.46 13.55
CA THR A 98 -2.09 13.84 13.10
C THR A 98 -1.30 13.84 11.80
N SER A 99 -1.61 14.77 10.91
CA SER A 99 -0.85 14.94 9.67
C SER A 99 0.59 15.39 9.93
N VAL A 100 1.57 14.75 9.28
CA VAL A 100 3.00 15.05 9.39
C VAL A 100 3.57 15.36 8.01
N ALA A 101 4.34 16.45 7.89
CA ALA A 101 5.04 16.78 6.66
C ALA A 101 6.38 16.05 6.58
N ILE A 102 6.61 15.29 5.50
CA ILE A 102 7.90 14.64 5.19
C ILE A 102 8.31 15.08 3.79
N GLY A 103 9.41 15.81 3.69
CA GLY A 103 9.83 16.42 2.43
C GLY A 103 8.81 17.47 1.94
N ARG A 104 8.17 17.19 0.79
CA ARG A 104 7.21 18.09 0.13
C ARG A 104 5.74 17.65 0.27
N ALA A 105 5.50 16.50 0.87
CA ALA A 105 4.16 15.94 1.02
C ALA A 105 3.77 15.87 2.50
N THR A 106 2.47 16.01 2.74
CA THR A 106 1.85 15.81 4.05
C THR A 106 1.25 14.43 4.09
N TYR A 107 1.48 13.68 5.17
CA TYR A 107 1.05 12.31 5.37
C TYR A 107 0.13 12.21 6.59
N SER A 108 -0.97 11.48 6.49
CA SER A 108 -1.81 11.11 7.64
C SER A 108 -2.21 9.65 7.54
N VAL A 109 -2.36 9.00 8.69
CA VAL A 109 -2.66 7.58 8.78
C VAL A 109 -4.01 7.40 9.45
N SER A 110 -4.84 6.54 8.87
CA SER A 110 -6.05 6.03 9.50
C SER A 110 -5.98 4.52 9.60
N ALA A 111 -6.52 3.94 10.66
CA ALA A 111 -6.58 2.50 10.85
C ALA A 111 -7.98 2.07 11.32
N TRP A 112 -8.40 0.89 10.91
CA TRP A 112 -9.64 0.25 11.33
C TRP A 112 -9.38 -1.19 11.70
N VAL A 113 -9.98 -1.62 12.79
CA VAL A 113 -9.90 -2.98 13.32
C VAL A 113 -11.30 -3.59 13.21
N ASN A 114 -11.47 -4.54 12.29
CA ASN A 114 -12.74 -5.19 12.05
C ASN A 114 -12.66 -6.65 12.47
N ARG A 115 -13.51 -7.08 13.41
CA ARG A 115 -13.67 -8.50 13.70
C ARG A 115 -14.40 -9.15 12.52
N VAL A 116 -13.71 -10.04 11.81
CA VAL A 116 -14.22 -10.77 10.63
C VAL A 116 -14.83 -12.10 11.06
N PHE A 117 -14.32 -12.68 12.14
CA PHE A 117 -14.87 -13.89 12.74
C PHE A 117 -14.73 -13.83 14.25
N GLN A 118 -15.73 -14.36 14.94
CA GLN A 118 -15.70 -14.52 16.38
C GLN A 118 -15.63 -16.01 16.71
N ALA A 119 -14.65 -16.41 17.51
CA ALA A 119 -14.55 -17.76 18.01
C ALA A 119 -15.81 -18.13 18.80
N GLN A 120 -16.33 -19.33 18.52
CA GLN A 120 -17.47 -19.91 19.23
C GLN A 120 -16.97 -21.00 20.18
N ASN A 121 -17.71 -21.21 21.28
CA ASN A 121 -17.38 -22.25 22.25
C ASN A 121 -17.45 -23.64 21.59
N ILE A 122 -16.34 -24.39 21.62
CA ILE A 122 -16.19 -25.75 21.06
C ILE A 122 -17.18 -26.78 21.65
N GLU A 123 -17.73 -26.51 22.83
CA GLU A 123 -18.64 -27.40 23.54
C GLU A 123 -20.10 -27.30 23.09
N ALA A 124 -20.45 -26.32 22.25
CA ALA A 124 -21.80 -26.14 21.68
C ALA A 124 -21.80 -26.46 20.18
N PRO A 125 -22.88 -26.95 19.56
CA PRO A 125 -22.93 -27.10 18.09
C PRO A 125 -22.80 -25.74 17.37
N HIS A 126 -21.94 -25.65 16.35
CA HIS A 126 -21.70 -24.41 15.58
C HIS A 126 -22.37 -24.46 14.21
N ASN A 127 -22.87 -23.31 13.73
CA ASN A 127 -23.44 -23.16 12.38
C ASN A 127 -22.52 -22.41 11.40
N ASP A 128 -21.42 -21.80 11.89
CA ASP A 128 -20.54 -20.96 11.09
C ASP A 128 -19.10 -21.49 11.10
N ALA A 129 -18.53 -21.69 9.91
CA ALA A 129 -17.11 -21.99 9.72
C ALA A 129 -16.52 -21.00 8.71
N LEU A 130 -15.31 -20.50 8.97
CA LEU A 130 -14.56 -19.73 7.99
C LEU A 130 -14.09 -20.66 6.87
N VAL A 131 -14.63 -20.44 5.67
CA VAL A 131 -14.19 -21.13 4.45
C VAL A 131 -13.28 -20.19 3.67
N PHE A 132 -12.02 -20.58 3.51
CA PHE A 132 -11.10 -19.89 2.61
C PHE A 132 -11.15 -20.57 1.25
N GLU A 133 -11.56 -19.83 0.23
CA GLU A 133 -11.51 -20.28 -1.15
C GLU A 133 -10.34 -19.62 -1.88
N PHE A 134 -9.64 -20.39 -2.71
CA PHE A 134 -8.68 -19.82 -3.63
C PHE A 134 -9.42 -18.98 -4.68
N ARG A 135 -8.91 -17.79 -4.99
CA ARG A 135 -9.41 -17.01 -6.12
C ARG A 135 -9.30 -17.86 -7.39
N ASN A 136 -10.45 -18.21 -7.97
CA ASN A 136 -10.48 -18.94 -9.23
C ASN A 136 -10.19 -17.96 -10.38
N PHE A 137 -9.03 -18.10 -11.01
CA PHE A 137 -8.67 -17.36 -12.23
C PHE A 137 -9.07 -18.20 -13.45
N ASP A 138 -10.37 -18.42 -13.64
CA ASP A 138 -10.83 -19.16 -14.81
C ASP A 138 -10.40 -18.45 -16.10
N LEU A 139 -9.77 -19.22 -16.99
CA LEU A 139 -9.39 -18.78 -18.33
C LEU A 139 -10.65 -18.55 -19.18
N PRO A 140 -10.65 -17.56 -20.09
CA PRO A 140 -11.79 -17.30 -20.97
C PRO A 140 -12.15 -18.55 -21.80
N PRO A 141 -13.43 -18.76 -22.14
CA PRO A 141 -13.91 -20.01 -22.72
C PRO A 141 -13.21 -20.31 -24.05
N GLY A 142 -12.41 -21.37 -24.05
CA GLY A 142 -11.84 -21.97 -25.26
C GLY A 142 -12.85 -22.82 -26.05
N PRO A 143 -12.48 -23.27 -27.26
CA PRO A 143 -13.35 -24.11 -28.10
C PRO A 143 -13.76 -25.43 -27.40
N PRO A 144 -14.90 -26.04 -27.80
CA PRO A 144 -15.53 -27.11 -27.05
C PRO A 144 -14.61 -28.34 -26.88
N PRO A 145 -14.49 -28.88 -25.65
CA PRO A 145 -13.58 -29.98 -25.35
C PRO A 145 -14.14 -31.37 -25.73
N PRO A 146 -13.26 -32.40 -25.81
CA PRO A 146 -13.62 -33.81 -25.98
C PRO A 146 -14.49 -34.33 -24.80
N PRO A 147 -15.13 -35.52 -24.93
CA PRO A 147 -16.09 -36.04 -23.97
C PRO A 147 -15.57 -36.09 -22.52
N PRO A 148 -16.46 -35.95 -21.52
CA PRO A 148 -16.06 -35.61 -20.17
C PRO A 148 -15.28 -36.76 -19.52
N PRO A 149 -14.09 -36.49 -18.96
CA PRO A 149 -13.52 -37.37 -17.95
C PRO A 149 -14.46 -37.46 -16.73
N PRO A 150 -14.39 -38.55 -15.93
CA PRO A 150 -15.13 -38.64 -14.68
C PRO A 150 -14.85 -37.40 -13.79
N PRO A 151 -15.84 -36.95 -12.99
CA PRO A 151 -15.70 -35.75 -12.17
C PRO A 151 -14.43 -35.84 -11.32
N ALA A 152 -13.54 -34.86 -11.48
CA ALA A 152 -12.42 -34.73 -10.57
C ALA A 152 -12.99 -34.54 -9.14
N PRO A 153 -12.36 -35.15 -8.12
CA PRO A 153 -12.70 -34.84 -6.74
C PRO A 153 -12.70 -33.31 -6.52
N PRO A 154 -13.63 -32.76 -5.73
CA PRO A 154 -13.58 -31.35 -5.36
C PRO A 154 -12.17 -30.98 -4.91
N ALA A 155 -11.64 -29.87 -5.40
CA ALA A 155 -10.34 -29.38 -4.97
C ALA A 155 -10.31 -29.34 -3.44
N PRO A 156 -9.22 -29.78 -2.78
CA PRO A 156 -9.14 -29.75 -1.32
C PRO A 156 -9.31 -28.31 -0.85
N VAL A 157 -10.48 -28.02 -0.29
CA VAL A 157 -10.75 -26.77 0.42
C VAL A 157 -9.95 -26.87 1.71
N ALA A 158 -9.06 -25.91 1.93
CA ALA A 158 -8.38 -25.76 3.20
C ALA A 158 -9.40 -25.20 4.21
N THR A 159 -10.11 -26.08 4.90
CA THR A 159 -10.98 -25.69 6.01
C THR A 159 -10.10 -25.42 7.23
N TYR A 160 -9.91 -24.14 7.56
CA TYR A 160 -9.28 -23.74 8.80
C TYR A 160 -10.39 -23.58 9.85
N SER A 161 -10.51 -24.54 10.78
CA SER A 161 -11.29 -24.32 12.00
C SER A 161 -10.49 -23.38 12.90
N CYS A 162 -10.78 -22.09 12.80
CA CYS A 162 -10.23 -21.08 13.68
C CYS A 162 -10.90 -21.22 15.05
N PHE A 163 -10.15 -21.63 16.07
CA PHE A 163 -10.63 -21.63 17.45
C PHE A 163 -10.60 -20.22 18.07
N ASP A 164 -10.07 -19.23 17.35
CA ASP A 164 -9.82 -17.87 17.82
C ASP A 164 -10.61 -16.81 17.03
N ASP A 165 -10.73 -15.59 17.57
CA ASP A 165 -11.26 -14.46 16.82
C ASP A 165 -10.35 -14.18 15.61
N LEU A 166 -10.92 -13.86 14.44
CA LEU A 166 -10.16 -13.34 13.29
C LEU A 166 -10.44 -11.86 13.14
N VAL A 167 -9.38 -11.06 13.11
CA VAL A 167 -9.47 -9.61 12.97
C VAL A 167 -8.76 -9.16 11.71
N CYS A 168 -9.43 -8.33 10.92
CA CYS A 168 -8.84 -7.58 9.82
C CYS A 168 -8.38 -6.22 10.33
N ILE A 169 -7.12 -5.91 10.12
CA ILE A 169 -6.52 -4.60 10.38
C ILE A 169 -6.36 -3.92 9.02
N LYS A 170 -7.14 -2.88 8.80
CA LYS A 170 -7.05 -2.01 7.62
C LYS A 170 -6.30 -0.75 7.99
N VAL A 171 -5.28 -0.38 7.23
CA VAL A 171 -4.50 0.84 7.39
C VAL A 171 -4.55 1.62 6.09
N ARG A 172 -4.92 2.89 6.17
CA ARG A 172 -4.92 3.84 5.06
C ARG A 172 -3.91 4.94 5.34
N VAL A 173 -3.10 5.25 4.34
CA VAL A 173 -2.16 6.36 4.38
C VAL A 173 -2.53 7.36 3.29
N ASP A 174 -3.06 8.50 3.72
CA ASP A 174 -3.31 9.65 2.86
C ASP A 174 -2.01 10.45 2.73
N TYR A 175 -1.64 10.84 1.50
CA TYR A 175 -0.43 11.61 1.24
C TYR A 175 -0.62 12.61 0.10
N GLY A 176 -0.25 13.87 0.36
CA GLY A 176 -0.42 14.96 -0.61
C GLY A 176 -1.86 15.10 -1.11
N GLN A 177 -2.04 15.35 -2.40
CA GLN A 177 -3.35 15.35 -3.09
C GLN A 177 -3.52 14.13 -3.99
N ARG A 178 -3.12 12.94 -3.51
CA ARG A 178 -3.09 11.71 -4.32
C ARG A 178 -3.98 10.63 -3.77
N GLU A 179 -4.11 9.56 -4.55
CA GLU A 179 -4.77 8.34 -4.14
C GLU A 179 -4.03 7.73 -2.95
N ALA A 180 -4.79 7.49 -1.87
CA ALA A 180 -4.28 6.92 -0.63
C ALA A 180 -3.76 5.48 -0.85
N VAL A 181 -2.81 5.08 -0.01
CA VAL A 181 -2.36 3.68 0.03
C VAL A 181 -3.19 2.96 1.09
N ASP A 182 -3.89 1.90 0.67
CA ASP A 182 -4.61 1.00 1.56
C ASP A 182 -3.83 -0.31 1.74
N LEU A 183 -3.67 -0.73 2.98
CA LEU A 183 -3.06 -1.99 3.38
C LEU A 183 -4.04 -2.74 4.28
N GLU A 184 -4.16 -4.04 4.07
CA GLU A 184 -5.02 -4.90 4.88
C GLU A 184 -4.22 -6.13 5.30
N THR A 185 -4.29 -6.46 6.58
CA THR A 185 -3.72 -7.69 7.13
C THR A 185 -4.71 -8.36 8.06
N PHE A 186 -4.51 -9.66 8.27
CA PHE A 186 -5.31 -10.44 9.19
C PHE A 186 -4.46 -10.85 10.38
N ARG A 187 -5.06 -10.79 11.56
CA ARG A 187 -4.48 -11.30 12.81
C ARG A 187 -5.48 -12.23 13.46
N ALA A 188 -5.00 -13.43 13.78
CA ALA A 188 -5.64 -14.37 14.68
C ALA A 188 -4.61 -14.66 15.77
N ASP A 189 -4.95 -14.38 17.02
CA ASP A 189 -4.10 -14.66 18.17
C ASP A 189 -4.86 -15.59 19.10
N MET A 190 -4.18 -16.58 19.68
CA MET A 190 -4.79 -17.41 20.70
C MET A 190 -5.00 -16.56 21.95
N SER A 191 -6.24 -16.21 22.25
CA SER A 191 -6.56 -15.60 23.55
C SER A 191 -6.19 -16.62 24.62
N ARG A 192 -5.19 -16.30 25.44
CA ARG A 192 -4.68 -17.20 26.48
C ARG A 192 -5.61 -17.29 27.68
#